data_AF-A0A3L8CLF8-F1
#
_entry.id   AF-A0A3L8CLF8-F1
#
_cell.length_a   1.000
_cell.length_b   1.000
_cell.length_c   1.000
_cell.angle_alpha   90.00
_cell.angle_beta   90.00
_cell.angle_gamma   90.00
#
_symmetry.space_group_name_H-M   'P 1'
#
loop_
_entity.id
_entity.type
_entity.pdbx_description
1 polymer ?
#
loop_
_entity_poly.entity_id
_entity_poly.type
_entity_poly.pdbx_seq_one_letter_code
_entity_poly.pdbx_strand_id
1 'polypeptide(L)'
;MNIQIHVVDKNGKVLKTRVFEISENLFRHFAKSEFSTLGVSRKTPVVIDEELVELKLVLLSPFVRQALTGYLKDYLVGLLKGSLEKMGDSPSRLEYQEHTKDLREFPDLIQCIENDKYTHLDRMG
;
A
#
# COMPACT_ATOMS: atom_id res chain seq x y z
N MET A 1 -4.14 2.56 10.23
CA MET A 1 -4.88 1.94 9.11
C MET A 1 -3.85 1.20 8.29
N ASN A 2 -4.20 0.07 7.69
CA ASN A 2 -3.20 -0.69 6.94
C ASN A 2 -3.60 -0.98 5.49
N ILE A 3 -2.56 -1.12 4.68
CA ILE A 3 -2.61 -1.70 3.35
C ILE A 3 -1.88 -3.03 3.46
N GLN A 4 -2.40 -4.07 2.83
CA GLN A 4 -1.77 -5.38 2.84
C GLN A 4 -1.48 -5.82 1.41
N ILE A 5 -0.38 -6.53 1.24
CA ILE A 5 -0.04 -7.14 -0.04
C ILE A 5 0.32 -8.61 0.18
N HIS A 6 -0.25 -9.47 -0.65
CA HIS A 6 -0.23 -10.90 -0.46
C HIS A 6 0.46 -11.61 -1.61
N VAL A 7 1.22 -12.65 -1.26
CA VAL A 7 1.61 -13.72 -2.19
C VAL A 7 0.55 -14.81 -2.07
N VAL A 8 -0.27 -14.96 -3.11
CA VAL A 8 -1.31 -15.99 -3.17
C VAL A 8 -0.90 -17.02 -4.23
N ASP A 9 -0.95 -18.31 -3.87
CA ASP A 9 -0.65 -19.40 -4.79
C ASP A 9 -1.83 -19.73 -5.73
N LYS A 10 -1.61 -20.68 -6.63
CA LYS A 10 -2.63 -21.12 -7.60
C LYS A 10 -3.87 -21.75 -6.98
N ASN A 11 -3.81 -22.19 -5.72
CA ASN A 11 -4.90 -22.80 -4.98
C ASN A 11 -5.61 -21.78 -4.07
N GLY A 12 -5.22 -20.50 -4.10
CA GLY A 12 -5.78 -19.47 -3.24
C GLY A 12 -5.16 -19.42 -1.83
N LYS A 13 -4.09 -20.17 -1.56
CA LYS A 13 -3.40 -20.12 -0.26
C LYS A 13 -2.55 -18.85 -0.16
N VAL A 14 -2.71 -18.10 0.91
CA VAL A 14 -1.83 -16.97 1.23
C VAL A 14 -0.51 -17.54 1.79
N LEU A 15 0.57 -17.34 1.05
CA LEU A 15 1.91 -17.81 1.43
C LEU A 15 2.67 -16.77 2.25
N LYS A 16 2.39 -15.49 1.99
CA LYS A 16 3.04 -14.36 2.66
C LYS A 16 2.14 -13.14 2.59
N THR A 17 2.09 -12.40 3.68
CA THR A 17 1.47 -11.08 3.76
C THR A 17 2.51 -10.06 4.21
N ARG A 18 2.52 -8.89 3.60
CA ARG A 18 3.22 -7.72 4.12
C ARG A 18 2.20 -6.64 4.44
N VAL A 19 2.31 -6.06 5.63
CA VAL A 19 1.38 -5.06 6.16
C VAL A 19 2.12 -3.72 6.22
N PHE A 20 1.47 -2.67 5.74
CA PHE A 20 1.99 -1.31 5.72
C PHE A 20 1.10 -0.42 6.57
N GLU A 21 1.65 0.10 7.67
CA GLU A 21 0.92 0.96 8.59
C GLU A 21 0.98 2.42 8.13
N ILE A 22 -0.17 2.97 7.76
CA ILE A 22 -0.27 4.35 7.29
C ILE A 22 -1.11 5.20 8.23
N SER A 23 -0.84 6.51 8.21
CA SER A 23 -1.66 7.49 8.92
C SER A 23 -3.11 7.49 8.43
N GLU A 24 -4.02 7.90 9.31
CA GLU A 24 -5.44 8.01 8.96
C GLU A 24 -5.68 9.04 7.85
N ASN A 25 -4.94 10.16 7.88
CA ASN A 25 -5.04 11.21 6.86
C ASN A 25 -4.70 10.67 5.48
N LEU A 26 -3.62 9.90 5.39
CA LEU A 26 -3.19 9.28 4.14
C LEU A 26 -4.20 8.24 3.66
N PHE A 27 -4.70 7.40 4.56
CA PHE A 27 -5.74 6.42 4.24
C PHE A 27 -6.99 7.09 3.65
N ARG A 28 -7.48 8.17 4.29
CA ARG A 28 -8.61 8.96 3.80
C ARG A 28 -8.33 9.60 2.44
N HIS A 29 -7.10 10.04 2.20
CA HIS A 29 -6.68 10.57 0.90
C HIS A 29 -6.76 9.47 -0.17
N PHE A 30 -6.16 8.31 0.09
CA PHE A 30 -6.16 7.17 -0.82
C PHE A 30 -7.56 6.69 -1.18
N ALA A 31 -8.46 6.60 -0.20
CA ALA A 31 -9.86 6.22 -0.41
C ALA A 31 -10.58 7.12 -1.44
N LYS A 32 -10.18 8.39 -1.57
CA LYS A 32 -10.78 9.39 -2.46
C LYS A 32 -9.98 9.66 -3.73
N SER A 33 -8.83 9.01 -3.89
CA SER A 33 -7.89 9.24 -4.99
C SER A 33 -8.01 8.18 -6.08
N GLU A 34 -7.25 8.33 -7.17
CA GLU A 34 -7.14 7.31 -8.22
C GLU A 34 -6.75 5.94 -7.67
N PHE A 35 -5.94 5.90 -6.60
CA PHE A 35 -5.54 4.66 -5.91
C PHE A 35 -6.72 3.73 -5.59
N SER A 36 -7.86 4.28 -5.14
CA SER A 36 -9.02 3.47 -4.77
C SER A 36 -9.71 2.81 -5.97
N THR A 37 -9.45 3.32 -7.17
CA THR A 37 -10.08 2.88 -8.43
C THR A 37 -9.17 2.04 -9.33
N LEU A 38 -7.83 2.08 -9.10
CA LEU A 38 -6.82 1.49 -9.98
C LEU A 38 -6.77 -0.04 -9.97
N GLY A 39 -7.65 -0.67 -10.73
CA GLY A 39 -7.83 -2.13 -10.77
C GLY A 39 -9.04 -2.57 -9.96
N VAL A 40 -9.64 -3.68 -10.35
CA VAL A 40 -10.90 -4.16 -9.78
C VAL A 40 -10.66 -4.86 -8.46
N SER A 41 -11.25 -4.35 -7.38
CA SER A 41 -11.33 -5.06 -6.10
C SER A 41 -12.44 -6.11 -6.19
N ARG A 42 -12.08 -7.38 -6.04
CA ARG A 42 -13.00 -8.52 -6.09
C ARG A 42 -13.01 -9.22 -4.75
N LYS A 43 -14.18 -9.76 -4.38
CA LYS A 43 -14.26 -10.76 -3.33
C LYS A 43 -13.51 -12.00 -3.79
N THR A 44 -12.44 -12.33 -3.09
CA THR A 44 -11.52 -13.40 -3.43
C THR A 44 -11.44 -14.34 -2.23
N PRO A 45 -11.93 -15.59 -2.36
CA PRO A 45 -11.74 -16.60 -1.33
C PRO A 45 -10.25 -16.97 -1.28
N VAL A 46 -9.68 -16.92 -0.09
CA VAL A 46 -8.29 -17.27 0.18
C VAL A 46 -8.19 -18.14 1.42
N VAL A 47 -7.12 -18.92 1.52
CA VAL A 47 -6.83 -19.73 2.71
C VAL A 47 -5.71 -19.06 3.52
N ILE A 48 -6.00 -18.74 4.77
CA ILE A 48 -5.06 -18.16 5.75
C ILE A 48 -5.11 -19.05 6.99
N ASP A 49 -3.97 -19.56 7.45
CA ASP A 49 -3.87 -20.41 8.65
C ASP A 49 -4.89 -21.57 8.67
N GLU A 50 -5.08 -22.22 7.51
CA GLU A 50 -6.03 -23.33 7.27
C GLU A 50 -7.52 -22.94 7.28
N GLU A 51 -7.84 -21.66 7.47
CA GLU A 51 -9.20 -21.12 7.41
C GLU A 51 -9.50 -20.48 6.04
N LEU A 52 -10.70 -20.73 5.52
CA LEU A 52 -11.21 -20.09 4.30
C LEU A 52 -11.79 -18.72 4.65
N VAL A 53 -11.19 -17.67 4.12
CA VAL A 53 -11.59 -16.26 4.34
C VAL A 53 -11.90 -15.59 3.01
N GLU A 54 -12.90 -14.71 2.98
CA GLU A 54 -13.20 -13.89 1.82
C GLU A 54 -12.61 -12.48 2.00
N LEU A 55 -11.62 -12.12 1.16
CA LEU A 55 -10.99 -10.79 1.17
C LEU A 55 -11.36 -9.99 -0.07
N LYS A 56 -11.29 -8.66 0.02
CA LYS A 56 -11.51 -7.75 -1.13
C LYS A 56 -10.19 -7.40 -1.81
N LEU A 57 -9.73 -8.28 -2.69
CA LEU A 57 -8.41 -8.20 -3.28
C LEU A 57 -8.40 -7.61 -4.68
N VAL A 58 -7.32 -6.90 -4.99
CA VAL A 58 -7.00 -6.40 -6.32
C VAL A 58 -5.87 -7.25 -6.89
N LEU A 59 -6.11 -7.88 -8.03
CA LEU A 59 -5.08 -8.62 -8.75
C LEU A 59 -4.05 -7.65 -9.35
N LEU A 60 -2.77 -7.84 -9.01
CA LEU A 60 -1.65 -7.07 -9.52
C LEU A 60 -1.20 -7.58 -10.89
N SER A 61 -2.04 -7.33 -11.90
CA SER A 61 -1.67 -7.52 -13.31
C SER A 61 -0.58 -6.52 -13.74
N PRO A 62 0.16 -6.77 -14.84
CA PRO A 62 1.18 -5.84 -15.32
C PRO A 62 0.68 -4.39 -15.48
N PHE A 63 -0.52 -4.23 -16.03
CA PHE A 63 -1.17 -2.91 -16.18
C PHE A 63 -1.48 -2.25 -14.82
N VAL A 64 -2.08 -3.00 -13.90
CA VAL A 64 -2.42 -2.49 -12.56
C VAL A 64 -1.17 -2.10 -11.78
N ARG A 65 -0.10 -2.89 -11.86
CA ARG A 65 1.19 -2.57 -11.23
C ARG A 65 1.75 -1.26 -11.77
N GLN A 66 1.83 -1.11 -13.09
CA GLN A 66 2.35 0.09 -13.70
C GLN A 66 1.55 1.33 -13.27
N ALA A 67 0.22 1.25 -13.28
CA ALA A 67 -0.64 2.37 -12.89
C ALA A 67 -0.51 2.70 -11.40
N LEU A 68 -0.56 1.71 -10.51
CA LEU A 68 -0.43 1.91 -9.07
C LEU A 68 0.95 2.47 -8.71
N THR A 69 2.02 1.89 -9.26
CA THR A 69 3.39 2.34 -9.04
C THR A 69 3.59 3.77 -9.54
N GLY A 70 3.05 4.11 -10.72
CA GLY A 70 3.10 5.48 -11.25
C GLY A 70 2.43 6.48 -10.30
N TYR A 71 1.17 6.21 -9.94
CA TYR A 71 0.43 7.02 -8.98
C TYR A 71 1.18 7.19 -7.65
N LEU A 72 1.67 6.09 -7.07
CA LEU A 72 2.34 6.13 -5.77
C LEU A 72 3.67 6.89 -5.81
N LYS A 73 4.44 6.78 -6.90
CA LYS A 73 5.67 7.54 -7.09
C LYS A 73 5.40 9.03 -7.21
N ASP A 74 4.41 9.43 -8.00
CA ASP A 74 4.03 10.83 -8.15
C ASP A 74 3.53 11.41 -6.82
N TYR A 75 2.70 10.66 -6.10
CA TYR A 75 2.23 11.06 -4.77
C TYR A 75 3.37 11.15 -3.76
N LEU A 76 4.34 10.22 -3.79
CA LEU A 76 5.50 10.23 -2.90
C LEU A 76 6.31 11.52 -3.04
N VAL A 77 6.46 12.05 -4.25
CA VAL A 77 7.16 13.33 -4.46
C VAL A 77 6.44 14.48 -3.75
N GLY A 78 5.11 14.53 -3.85
CA GLY A 78 4.29 15.52 -3.14
C GLY A 78 4.37 15.35 -1.62
N LEU A 79 4.31 14.11 -1.14
CA LEU A 79 4.43 13.79 0.29
C LEU A 79 5.79 14.20 0.84
N LEU A 80 6.88 13.90 0.12
CA LEU A 80 8.25 14.29 0.48
C LEU A 80 8.39 15.81 0.61
N LYS A 81 7.90 16.57 -0.38
CA LYS A 81 7.93 18.04 -0.35
C LYS A 81 7.19 18.58 0.88
N GLY A 82 5.95 18.11 1.12
CA GLY A 82 5.16 18.53 2.27
C GLY A 82 5.78 18.16 3.62
N SER A 83 6.46 17.02 3.71
CA SER A 83 7.20 16.63 4.92
C SER A 83 8.42 17.53 5.15
N LEU A 84 9.18 17.85 4.10
CA LEU A 84 10.34 18.75 4.21
C LEU A 84 9.92 20.17 4.62
N GLU A 85 8.85 20.69 4.01
CA GLU A 85 8.31 22.03 4.35
C GLU A 85 7.87 22.12 5.82
N LYS A 86 7.27 21.06 6.38
CA LYS A 86 6.85 21.02 7.79
C LYS A 86 8.00 20.87 8.77
N MET A 87 9.02 20.07 8.42
CA MET A 87 10.18 19.84 9.28
C MET A 87 11.11 21.05 9.37
N GLY A 88 11.19 21.86 8.31
CA GLY A 88 12.18 22.93 8.22
C GLY A 88 13.61 22.41 8.31
N ASP A 89 14.54 23.27 8.75
CA ASP A 89 15.98 22.95 8.73
C ASP A 89 16.46 22.18 9.98
N SER A 90 15.68 22.15 11.06
CA SER A 90 16.11 21.56 12.34
C SER A 90 14.92 21.00 13.14
N PRO A 91 14.27 19.93 12.64
CA PRO A 91 13.16 19.31 13.34
C PRO A 91 13.64 18.64 14.63
N SER A 92 12.80 18.68 15.66
CA SER A 92 12.94 17.81 16.81
C SER A 92 12.77 16.34 16.40
N ARG A 93 13.20 15.41 17.27
CA ARG A 93 13.02 13.97 17.05
C ARG A 93 11.54 13.60 16.86
N LEU A 94 10.63 14.25 17.58
CA LEU A 94 9.19 13.99 17.50
C LEU A 94 8.63 14.48 16.16
N GLU A 95 8.96 15.70 15.75
CA GLU A 95 8.54 16.26 14.45
C GLU A 95 9.08 15.43 13.29
N TYR A 96 10.33 14.98 13.37
CA TYR A 96 10.90 14.07 12.38
C TYR A 96 10.10 12.77 12.28
N GLN A 97 9.77 12.14 13.42
CA GLN A 97 8.99 10.90 13.43
C GLN A 97 7.57 11.12 12.89
N GLU A 98 6.91 12.19 13.29
CA GLU A 98 5.56 12.54 12.87
C GLU A 98 5.50 12.81 11.36
N HIS A 99 6.42 13.61 10.83
CA HIS A 99 6.42 14.03 9.44
C HIS A 99 7.06 13.01 8.48
N THR A 100 7.78 12.00 9.00
CA THR A 100 8.35 10.92 8.17
C THR A 100 7.66 9.57 8.32
N LYS A 101 6.65 9.44 9.18
CA LYS A 101 5.97 8.15 9.42
C LYS A 101 5.54 7.47 8.12
N ASP A 102 4.75 8.16 7.30
CA ASP A 102 4.21 7.62 6.05
C ASP A 102 5.29 7.45 4.97
N LEU A 103 6.36 8.25 5.02
CA LEU A 103 7.51 8.16 4.11
C LEU A 103 8.33 6.88 4.31
N ARG A 104 8.25 6.23 5.47
CA ARG A 104 8.98 4.98 5.74
C ARG A 104 8.38 3.78 5.01
N GLU A 105 7.05 3.69 5.00
CA GLU A 105 6.34 2.52 4.47
C GLU A 105 6.14 2.59 2.95
N PHE A 106 6.09 3.79 2.38
CA PHE A 106 5.76 4.02 0.98
C PHE A 106 6.75 3.41 -0.03
N PRO A 107 8.07 3.63 0.09
CA PRO A 107 9.04 3.04 -0.82
C PRO A 107 8.93 1.52 -0.84
N ASP A 108 8.69 0.93 0.33
CA ASP A 108 8.56 -0.50 0.50
C ASP A 108 7.26 -1.06 -0.10
N LEU A 109 6.14 -0.31 -0.01
CA LEU A 109 4.89 -0.64 -0.69
C LEU A 109 5.07 -0.63 -2.21
N ILE A 110 5.72 0.41 -2.74
CA ILE A 110 6.01 0.55 -4.18
C ILE A 110 6.85 -0.64 -4.66
N GLN A 111 7.94 -0.97 -3.96
CA GLN A 111 8.78 -2.11 -4.30
C GLN A 111 8.00 -3.43 -4.28
N CYS A 112 7.09 -3.60 -3.32
CA CYS A 112 6.23 -4.77 -3.26
C CYS A 112 5.25 -4.87 -4.45
N ILE A 113 4.68 -3.74 -4.89
CA ILE A 113 3.80 -3.70 -6.08
C ILE A 113 4.59 -3.96 -7.36
N GLU A 114 5.84 -3.51 -7.45
CA GLU A 114 6.71 -3.79 -8.60
C GLU A 114 7.19 -5.26 -8.64
N ASN A 115 7.28 -5.90 -7.48
CA ASN A 115 7.74 -7.27 -7.36
C ASN A 115 6.64 -8.28 -7.74
N ASP A 116 6.90 -9.05 -8.79
CA ASP A 116 5.98 -10.03 -9.38
C ASP A 116 5.53 -11.14 -8.42
N LYS A 117 6.31 -11.44 -7.37
CA LYS A 117 5.96 -12.42 -6.35
C LYS A 117 4.70 -12.06 -5.60
N TYR A 118 4.47 -10.76 -5.33
CA TYR A 118 3.25 -10.32 -4.66
C TYR A 118 2.14 -10.20 -5.69
N THR A 119 1.06 -10.97 -5.52
CA THR A 119 0.03 -11.13 -6.55
C THR A 119 -1.21 -10.30 -6.29
N HIS A 120 -1.49 -9.99 -5.03
CA HIS A 120 -2.74 -9.32 -4.64
C HIS A 120 -2.51 -8.17 -3.66
N LEU A 121 -3.25 -7.09 -3.86
CA LEU A 121 -3.30 -5.93 -2.96
C LEU A 121 -4.64 -5.90 -2.24
N ASP A 122 -4.61 -5.80 -0.92
CA ASP A 122 -5.74 -5.36 -0.11
C ASP A 122 -5.53 -3.88 0.24
N ARG A 123 -6.40 -3.02 -0.31
CA ARG A 123 -6.28 -1.56 -0.17
C ARG A 123 -6.78 -1.05 1.18
N MET A 124 -7.62 -1.83 1.86
CA MET A 124 -8.44 -1.38 2.99
C MET A 124 -8.64 -2.59 3.92
N GLY A 125 -7.58 -3.00 4.59
CA GLY A 125 -7.67 -4.01 5.64
C GLY A 125 -8.60 -3.59 6.77
#